data_AF-A0AAD1ENA6-F1
#
_entry.id   AF-A0AAD1ENA6-F1
#
_cell.length_a   1.000
_cell.length_b   1.000
_cell.length_c   1.000
_cell.angle_alpha   90.00
_cell.angle_beta   90.00
_cell.angle_gamma   90.00
#
_symmetry.space_group_name_H-M   'P 1'
#
loop_
_entity.id
_entity.type
_entity.pdbx_description
1 polymer ?
#
loop_
_entity_poly.entity_id
_entity_poly.type
_entity_poly.pdbx_seq_one_letter_code
_entity_poly.pdbx_strand_id
1 'polypeptide(L)'
;MSRFLERIRARVNDGRDPRAATLVWVRGAEDADGAAVVLYRERPEGPVLGRIYRLGEYAAMFDSHLSIEDLADIAFADDLADPTGTGTENQVLDRQAGLEEGSGTQWV
;
A
#
# COMPACT_ATOMS: atom_id res chain seq x y z
N MET A 1 1.44 5.61 13.54
CA MET A 1 1.53 4.97 12.21
C MET A 1 2.79 4.15 12.22
N SER A 2 2.79 2.91 11.73
CA SER A 2 4.01 2.08 11.77
C SER A 2 5.11 2.60 10.85
N ARG A 3 6.34 2.18 11.15
CA ARG A 3 7.53 2.49 10.34
C ARG A 3 7.38 2.05 8.89
N PHE A 4 6.68 0.93 8.64
CA PHE A 4 6.35 0.48 7.28
C PHE A 4 5.56 1.56 6.52
N LEU A 5 4.43 2.02 7.07
CA LEU A 5 3.57 3.02 6.44
C LEU A 5 4.23 4.38 6.33
N GLU A 6 5.02 4.77 7.33
CA GLU A 6 5.83 5.99 7.30
C GLU A 6 6.84 5.94 6.15
N ARG A 7 7.50 4.79 5.95
CA ARG A 7 8.46 4.59 4.88
C ARG A 7 7.79 4.59 3.50
N ILE A 8 6.68 3.87 3.32
CA ILE A 8 5.89 3.91 2.07
C ILE A 8 5.47 5.35 1.74
N ARG A 9 4.90 6.06 2.73
CA ARG A 9 4.48 7.45 2.53
C ARG A 9 5.66 8.32 2.12
N ALA A 10 6.83 8.14 2.72
CA ALA A 10 8.03 8.89 2.34
C ALA A 10 8.45 8.59 0.90
N ARG A 11 8.41 7.32 0.46
CA ARG A 11 8.75 6.92 -0.92
C ARG A 11 7.77 7.47 -1.94
N VAL A 12 6.46 7.39 -1.67
CA VAL A 12 5.41 7.95 -2.54
C VAL A 12 5.53 9.47 -2.67
N ASN A 13 6.00 10.17 -1.63
CA ASN A 13 6.19 11.61 -1.67
C ASN A 13 7.61 12.04 -2.11
N ASP A 14 8.50 11.11 -2.46
CA ASP A 14 9.85 11.44 -2.92
C ASP A 14 9.81 11.84 -4.40
N GLY A 15 9.58 13.14 -4.66
CA GLY A 15 9.54 13.69 -6.03
C GLY A 15 10.83 13.57 -6.83
N ARG A 16 11.91 12.98 -6.28
CA ARG A 16 13.14 12.65 -7.02
C ARG A 16 13.09 11.25 -7.61
N ASP A 17 12.23 10.36 -7.11
CA ASP A 17 12.04 9.03 -7.66
C ASP A 17 11.04 9.09 -8.83
N PRO A 18 11.45 8.78 -10.07
CA PRO A 18 10.53 8.82 -11.21
C PRO A 18 9.34 7.86 -11.05
N ARG A 19 9.48 6.80 -10.25
CA ARG A 19 8.39 5.86 -9.94
C ARG A 19 7.30 6.49 -9.06
N ALA A 20 7.65 7.50 -8.28
CA ALA A 20 6.72 8.21 -7.41
C ALA A 20 6.01 9.38 -8.12
N ALA A 21 6.47 9.78 -9.31
CA ALA A 21 6.10 11.05 -9.93
C ALA A 21 4.59 11.24 -10.15
N THR A 22 3.84 10.16 -10.34
CA THR A 22 2.38 10.20 -10.52
C THR A 22 1.61 9.65 -9.31
N LEU A 23 2.28 8.97 -8.37
CA LEU A 23 1.63 8.34 -7.24
C LEU A 23 1.11 9.38 -6.25
N VAL A 24 -0.09 9.16 -5.72
CA VAL A 24 -0.70 10.02 -4.71
C VAL A 24 -1.01 9.18 -3.48
N TRP A 25 -0.38 9.52 -2.35
CA TRP A 25 -0.72 8.94 -1.06
C TRP A 25 -2.12 9.38 -0.63
N VAL A 26 -3.00 8.44 -0.30
CA VAL A 26 -4.33 8.73 0.24
C VAL A 26 -4.37 8.49 1.74
N ARG A 27 -4.06 7.26 2.17
CA ARG A 27 -4.12 6.86 3.58
C ARG A 27 -3.27 5.63 3.84
N GLY A 28 -2.81 5.50 5.08
CA GLY A 28 -2.24 4.27 5.62
C GLY A 28 -2.94 3.93 6.93
N ALA A 29 -3.24 2.66 7.14
CA ALA A 29 -3.76 2.15 8.41
C ALA A 29 -3.10 0.82 8.72
N GLU A 30 -3.05 0.47 9.99
CA GLU A 30 -2.62 -0.86 10.43
C GLU A 30 -3.78 -1.46 11.22
N ASP A 31 -4.14 -2.70 10.92
CA ASP A 31 -5.15 -3.42 11.69
C ASP A 31 -4.55 -4.02 12.98
N ALA A 32 -5.42 -4.58 13.82
CA ALA A 32 -5.01 -5.16 15.10
C ALA A 32 -4.13 -6.42 14.96
N ASP A 33 -4.13 -7.05 13.79
CA ASP A 33 -3.37 -8.26 13.48
C ASP A 33 -2.01 -7.95 12.82
N GLY A 34 -1.68 -6.65 12.69
CA GLY A 34 -0.41 -6.18 12.14
C GLY A 34 -0.38 -6.15 10.61
N ALA A 35 -1.53 -6.17 9.94
CA ALA A 35 -1.60 -5.93 8.51
C ALA A 35 -1.58 -4.43 8.21
N ALA A 36 -0.70 -4.00 7.31
CA ALA A 36 -0.61 -2.64 6.83
C ALA A 36 -1.49 -2.45 5.59
N VAL A 37 -2.50 -1.59 5.71
CA VAL A 37 -3.36 -1.17 4.61
C VAL A 37 -2.81 0.11 4.01
N VAL A 38 -2.59 0.12 2.69
CA VAL A 38 -2.12 1.28 1.94
C VAL A 38 -3.17 1.66 0.89
N LEU A 39 -3.64 2.90 0.97
CA LEU A 39 -4.51 3.51 -0.03
C LEU A 39 -3.74 4.57 -0.81
N TYR A 40 -3.74 4.48 -2.14
CA TYR A 40 -3.02 5.38 -3.02
C TYR A 40 -3.76 5.57 -4.36
N ARG A 41 -3.29 6.49 -5.20
CA ARG A 41 -3.71 6.61 -6.61
C ARG A 41 -2.48 6.51 -7.49
N GLU A 42 -2.60 5.86 -8.65
CA GLU A 42 -1.51 5.77 -9.65
C GLU A 42 -1.23 7.10 -10.34
N ARG A 43 -2.23 7.97 -10.39
CA ARG A 43 -2.19 9.30 -10.97
C ARG A 43 -3.11 10.25 -10.20
N PRO A 44 -2.88 11.58 -10.27
CA PRO A 44 -3.85 12.56 -9.82
C PRO A 44 -5.24 12.26 -10.40
N GLU A 45 -6.27 12.36 -9.57
CA GLU A 45 -7.68 12.13 -9.94
C GLU A 45 -8.06 10.70 -10.37
N GLY A 46 -7.12 9.74 -10.43
CA GLY A 46 -7.40 8.32 -10.68
C GLY A 46 -8.18 7.64 -9.54
N PRO A 47 -8.72 6.44 -9.73
CA PRO A 47 -9.42 5.72 -8.65
C PRO A 47 -8.50 5.50 -7.44
N VAL A 48 -9.10 5.38 -6.24
CA VAL A 48 -8.34 4.99 -5.05
C VAL A 48 -8.08 3.49 -5.14
N LEU A 49 -6.80 3.13 -5.14
CA LEU A 49 -6.34 1.75 -5.06
C LEU A 49 -6.04 1.38 -3.61
N GLY A 50 -6.35 0.15 -3.23
CA GLY A 50 -6.07 -0.41 -1.91
C GLY A 50 -5.18 -1.65 -1.98
N ARG A 51 -4.18 -1.72 -1.09
CA ARG A 51 -3.35 -2.90 -0.86
C ARG A 51 -3.30 -3.25 0.62
N ILE A 52 -3.21 -4.53 0.93
CA ILE A 52 -3.08 -5.05 2.29
C ILE A 52 -1.82 -5.91 2.39
N TYR A 53 -0.91 -5.51 3.26
CA TYR A 53 0.33 -6.20 3.55
C TYR A 53 0.24 -6.89 4.90
N ARG A 54 0.07 -8.21 4.93
CA ARG A 54 0.28 -8.99 6.16
C ARG A 54 1.77 -9.10 6.43
N LEU A 55 2.32 -8.19 7.22
CA LEU A 55 3.77 -7.95 7.30
C LEU A 55 4.58 -9.20 7.66
N GLY A 56 4.06 -10.09 8.51
CA GLY A 56 4.70 -11.36 8.83
C GLY A 56 4.76 -12.33 7.65
N GLU A 57 3.67 -12.47 6.89
CA GLU A 57 3.61 -13.30 5.68
C GLU A 57 4.44 -12.69 4.56
N TYR A 58 4.36 -11.37 4.41
CA TYR A 58 5.09 -10.61 3.41
C TYR A 58 6.59 -10.72 3.63
N ALA A 59 7.07 -10.57 4.86
CA ALA A 59 8.47 -10.80 5.21
C ALA A 59 8.95 -12.23 4.87
N ALA A 60 8.08 -13.23 5.06
CA ALA A 60 8.41 -14.63 4.79
C ALA A 60 8.54 -14.96 3.29
N MET A 61 8.01 -14.12 2.39
CA MET A 61 8.23 -14.23 0.94
C MET A 61 9.63 -13.78 0.53
N PHE A 62 10.30 -13.00 1.38
CA PHE A 62 11.65 -12.49 1.18
C PHE A 62 12.59 -13.06 2.24
N ASP A 63 13.71 -12.39 2.48
CA ASP A 63 14.63 -12.77 3.55
C ASP A 63 14.09 -12.26 4.90
N SER A 64 14.01 -13.16 5.88
CA SER A 64 13.58 -12.85 7.25
C SER A 64 14.48 -11.85 7.99
N HIS A 65 15.68 -11.54 7.47
CA HIS A 65 16.58 -10.53 8.03
C HIS A 65 16.30 -9.11 7.52
N LEU A 66 15.38 -8.93 6.57
CA LEU A 66 15.02 -7.61 6.07
C LEU A 66 14.40 -6.77 7.18
N SER A 67 14.79 -5.50 7.23
CA SER A 67 14.15 -4.53 8.11
C SER A 67 12.74 -4.21 7.61
N ILE A 68 11.91 -3.64 8.49
CA ILE A 68 10.56 -3.22 8.11
C ILE A 68 10.60 -2.10 7.05
N GLU A 69 11.65 -1.28 7.07
CA GLU A 69 11.91 -0.25 6.07
C GLU A 69 12.32 -0.86 4.71
N ASP A 70 13.09 -1.95 4.71
CA ASP A 70 13.43 -2.67 3.47
C ASP A 70 12.18 -3.30 2.84
N LEU A 71 11.31 -3.92 3.64
CA LEU A 71 10.04 -4.46 3.17
C LEU A 71 9.15 -3.37 2.58
N ALA A 72 9.14 -2.18 3.17
CA ALA A 72 8.41 -1.04 2.62
C ALA A 72 9.02 -0.57 1.28
N ASP A 73 10.35 -0.55 1.15
CA ASP A 73 11.01 -0.18 -0.10
C ASP A 73 10.73 -1.19 -1.22
N ILE A 74 10.66 -2.49 -0.89
CA ILE A 74 10.25 -3.56 -1.81
C ILE A 74 8.79 -3.39 -2.22
N ALA A 75 7.85 -3.26 -1.26
CA ALA A 75 6.44 -3.03 -1.54
C ALA A 75 6.21 -1.79 -2.41
N PHE A 76 6.96 -0.72 -2.17
CA PHE A 76 6.92 0.45 -3.05
C PHE A 76 7.34 0.11 -4.48
N ALA A 77 8.49 -0.57 -4.65
CA ALA A 77 9.08 -0.84 -5.96
C ALA A 77 8.29 -1.85 -6.79
N ASP A 78 7.81 -2.92 -6.15
CA ASP A 78 7.23 -4.08 -6.84
C ASP A 78 5.71 -3.98 -7.01
N ASP A 79 5.01 -3.28 -6.10
CA ASP A 79 3.55 -3.28 -6.10
C ASP A 79 2.91 -1.91 -6.39
N LEU A 80 3.47 -0.84 -5.81
CA LEU A 80 2.88 0.50 -5.91
C LEU A 80 3.36 1.24 -7.16
N ALA A 81 4.67 1.16 -7.43
CA ALA A 81 5.31 1.79 -8.57
C ALA A 81 5.04 1.05 -9.89
N ASP A 82 4.79 -0.26 -9.83
CA ASP A 82 4.49 -1.09 -11.00
C ASP A 82 3.26 -1.98 -10.71
N PRO A 83 2.05 -1.38 -10.63
CA PRO A 83 0.83 -2.09 -10.28
C PRO A 83 0.48 -3.11 -11.39
N THR A 84 0.60 -4.39 -11.06
CA THR A 84 0.35 -5.50 -11.99
C THR A 84 -1.12 -5.89 -12.12
N GLY A 85 -2.02 -5.32 -11.31
CA GLY A 85 -3.43 -5.71 -11.21
C GLY A 85 -4.40 -4.59 -11.62
N THR A 86 -5.45 -4.95 -12.37
CA THR A 86 -6.64 -4.11 -12.47
C THR A 86 -7.45 -4.29 -11.18
N GLY A 87 -7.38 -3.31 -10.27
CA GLY A 87 -8.06 -3.41 -8.99
C GLY A 87 -9.57 -3.63 -9.15
N THR A 88 -10.17 -4.35 -8.21
CA THR A 88 -11.62 -4.61 -8.18
C THR A 88 -12.22 -4.13 -6.88
N GLU A 89 -13.45 -3.62 -6.93
CA GLU A 89 -14.17 -3.25 -5.72
C GLU A 89 -14.44 -4.50 -4.87
N ASN A 90 -14.15 -4.42 -3.58
CA ASN A 90 -14.28 -5.55 -2.67
C ASN A 90 -14.73 -5.10 -1.29
N GLN A 91 -16.01 -5.33 -0.97
CA GLN A 91 -16.63 -4.91 0.29
C GLN A 91 -16.02 -5.61 1.52
N VAL A 92 -15.51 -6.83 1.37
CA VAL A 92 -14.86 -7.54 2.47
C VAL A 92 -13.54 -6.86 2.81
N LEU A 93 -12.76 -6.47 1.81
CA LEU A 93 -11.50 -5.77 2.00
C LEU A 93 -11.73 -4.33 2.49
N ASP A 94 -12.76 -3.64 2.01
CA ASP A 94 -13.18 -2.33 2.57
C ASP A 94 -13.42 -2.44 4.08
N ARG A 95 -14.21 -3.45 4.50
CA ARG A 95 -14.49 -3.66 5.93
C ARG A 95 -13.24 -4.00 6.73
N GLN A 96 -12.35 -4.85 6.21
CA GLN A 96 -11.08 -5.18 6.86
C GLN A 96 -10.17 -3.96 7.02
N ALA A 97 -10.21 -3.05 6.04
CA ALA A 97 -9.50 -1.78 6.07
C ALA A 97 -10.18 -0.69 6.92
N GLY A 98 -11.33 -0.99 7.54
CA GLY A 98 -12.12 0.00 8.29
C GLY A 98 -12.68 1.11 7.41
N LEU A 99 -12.97 0.80 6.14
CA LEU A 99 -13.64 1.69 5.19
C LEU A 99 -15.15 1.40 5.17
N GLU A 100 -15.92 2.40 4.74
CA GLU A 100 -17.35 2.23 4.50
C GLU A 100 -17.57 1.30 3.30
N GLU A 101 -18.64 0.51 3.34
CA GLU A 101 -19.00 -0.38 2.23
C GLU A 101 -19.32 0.43 0.98
N GLY A 102 -18.68 0.08 -0.14
CA GLY A 102 -18.85 0.82 -1.39
C GLY A 102 -18.08 2.13 -1.40
N SER A 103 -16.94 2.20 -0.71
CA SER A 103 -16.03 3.35 -0.69
C SER A 103 -15.50 3.76 -2.09
N GLY A 104 -15.71 2.92 -3.10
CA GLY A 104 -15.14 3.06 -4.44
C GLY A 104 -13.65 2.69 -4.51
N THR A 105 -13.11 2.08 -3.45
CA THR A 105 -11.73 1.59 -3.44
C THR A 105 -11.60 0.34 -4.31
N GLN A 106 -10.61 0.36 -5.21
CA GLN A 106 -10.27 -0.77 -6.04
C GLN A 106 -9.08 -1.52 -5.43
N TRP A 107 -9.30 -2.76 -5.01
CA TRP A 107 -8.29 -3.58 -4.35
C TRP A 107 -7.44 -4.33 -5.38
N VAL A 108 -6.11 -4.19 -5.26
CA VAL A 108 -5.07 -4.74 -6.16
C VAL A 108 -4.12 -5.68 -5.42
#